data_AF-A0A2C9W7T3-F1
#
_entry.id   AF-A0A2C9W7T3-F1
#
_cell.length_a   1.000
_cell.length_b   1.000
_cell.length_c   1.000
_cell.angle_alpha   90.00
_cell.angle_beta   90.00
_cell.angle_gamma   90.00
#
_symmetry.space_group_name_H-M   'P 1'
#
loop_
_entity.id
_entity.type
_entity.pdbx_description
1 polymer ?
#
loop_
_entity_poly.entity_id
_entity_poly.type
_entity_poly.pdbx_seq_one_letter_code
_entity_poly.pdbx_strand_id
1 'polypeptide(L)'
;MPNGRFMVNCGGIYEKSDTTNGIINPKLVDATWAENTTIKALSEAFPGQVSWKRMPETQGANYLALTGPFPDLTLWSCKVPDPLCQTVRQWRPCASASVL
;
A
#
# COMPACT_ATOMS: atom_id res chain seq x y z
N MET A 1 11.70 20.32 3.44
CA MET A 1 10.75 20.34 2.30
C MET A 1 9.34 20.53 2.84
N PRO A 2 8.89 21.77 3.09
CA PRO A 2 7.48 22.00 3.38
C PRO A 2 6.66 21.49 2.19
N ASN A 3 5.62 20.69 2.45
CA ASN A 3 4.72 20.08 1.46
C ASN A 3 5.33 18.97 0.56
N GLY A 4 6.51 18.44 0.90
CA GLY A 4 7.06 17.26 0.23
C GLY A 4 6.32 15.97 0.58
N ARG A 5 6.62 14.89 -0.16
CA ARG A 5 6.11 13.54 0.11
C ARG A 5 7.25 12.53 0.10
N PHE A 6 7.10 11.46 0.86
CA PHE A 6 7.97 10.30 0.81
C PHE A 6 7.26 9.20 0.03
N MET A 7 7.95 8.64 -0.96
CA MET A 7 7.56 7.38 -1.60
C MET A 7 8.58 6.32 -1.20
N VAL A 8 8.12 5.23 -0.59
CA VAL A 8 8.98 4.22 0.03
C VAL A 8 8.63 2.85 -0.54
N ASN A 9 9.64 2.11 -0.97
CA ASN A 9 9.49 0.68 -1.23
C ASN A 9 9.54 -0.07 0.10
N CYS A 10 8.47 -0.79 0.41
CA CYS A 10 8.29 -1.58 1.61
C CYS A 10 8.38 -3.05 1.21
N GLY A 11 9.31 -3.80 1.82
CA GLY A 11 9.44 -5.23 1.56
C GLY A 11 8.10 -5.95 1.76
N GLY A 12 7.84 -6.99 0.97
CA GLY A 12 6.65 -7.83 1.12
C GLY A 12 6.47 -8.37 2.53
N ILE A 13 5.24 -8.72 2.88
CA ILE A 13 4.95 -9.42 4.13
C ILE A 13 5.24 -10.89 3.85
N TYR A 14 6.07 -11.54 4.67
CA TYR A 14 6.20 -12.98 4.60
C TYR A 14 4.80 -13.56 4.77
N GLU A 15 4.28 -14.23 3.74
CA GLU A 15 3.06 -15.02 3.89
C GLU A 15 3.38 -16.07 4.94
N LYS A 16 2.98 -15.82 6.20
CA LYS A 16 2.73 -16.92 7.12
C LYS A 16 1.66 -17.72 6.41
N SER A 17 2.07 -18.84 5.81
CA SER A 17 1.15 -19.86 5.37
C SER A 17 0.40 -20.29 6.62
N ASP A 18 -0.78 -19.71 6.87
CA ASP A 18 -1.74 -20.28 7.79
C ASP A 18 -2.23 -21.55 7.10
N THR A 19 -1.46 -22.63 7.23
CA THR A 19 -1.91 -23.98 6.91
C THR A 19 -2.91 -24.40 7.95
N THR A 20 -4.12 -23.83 7.89
CA THR A 20 -5.27 -24.35 8.59
C THR A 20 -6.00 -25.26 7.61
N ASN A 21 -5.77 -26.56 7.73
CA ASN A 21 -6.42 -27.64 6.96
C ASN A 21 -6.11 -27.70 5.45
N GLY A 22 -4.96 -27.21 4.99
CA GLY A 22 -4.52 -27.39 3.59
C GLY A 22 -5.28 -26.57 2.54
N ILE A 23 -6.18 -25.69 2.99
CA ILE A 23 -6.89 -24.75 2.13
C ILE A 23 -6.20 -23.39 2.27
N ILE A 24 -5.52 -22.96 1.20
CA ILE A 24 -5.01 -21.60 1.08
C ILE A 24 -6.23 -20.69 0.96
N ASN A 25 -6.68 -20.11 2.07
CA ASN A 25 -7.62 -19.00 2.02
C ASN A 25 -6.82 -17.77 1.62
N PRO A 26 -7.06 -17.17 0.44
CA PRO A 26 -6.47 -15.88 0.12
C PRO A 26 -7.04 -14.87 1.12
N LYS A 27 -6.28 -14.59 2.19
CA LYS A 27 -6.59 -13.48 3.10
C LYS A 27 -6.78 -12.27 2.20
N LEU A 28 -7.93 -11.61 2.36
CA LEU A 28 -8.30 -10.41 1.63
C LEU A 28 -7.09 -9.47 1.61
N VAL A 29 -6.47 -9.37 0.42
CA VAL A 29 -5.17 -8.70 0.20
C VAL A 29 -5.19 -7.24 0.67
N ASP A 30 -6.39 -6.65 0.80
CA ASP A 30 -6.62 -5.29 1.26
C ASP A 30 -6.39 -5.04 2.76
N ALA A 31 -6.29 -6.08 3.60
CA ALA A 31 -5.99 -5.90 5.03
C ALA A 31 -4.54 -6.25 5.40
N THR A 32 -3.84 -7.01 4.55
CA THR A 32 -2.50 -7.51 4.88
C THR A 32 -1.47 -6.38 4.96
N TRP A 33 -1.64 -5.25 4.25
CA TRP A 33 -0.72 -4.11 4.34
C TRP A 33 -0.51 -3.61 5.79
N ALA A 34 -1.49 -3.80 6.68
CA ALA A 34 -1.40 -3.41 8.09
C ALA A 34 -0.35 -4.24 8.88
N GLU A 35 0.02 -5.41 8.37
CA GLU A 35 1.09 -6.25 8.91
C GLU A 35 2.49 -5.78 8.45
N ASN A 36 2.57 -4.88 7.46
CA ASN A 36 3.84 -4.33 7.01
C ASN A 36 4.38 -3.30 8.01
N THR A 37 5.49 -3.64 8.67
CA THR A 37 6.09 -2.78 9.72
C THR A 37 6.54 -1.42 9.21
N THR A 38 6.96 -1.30 7.95
CA THR A 38 7.35 -0.01 7.36
C THR A 38 6.13 0.87 7.13
N ILE A 39 5.04 0.32 6.60
CA ILE A 39 3.78 1.06 6.41
C ILE A 39 3.17 1.46 7.76
N LYS A 40 3.27 0.58 8.77
CA LYS A 40 2.82 0.87 10.13
C LYS A 40 3.58 2.06 10.73
N ALA A 41 4.92 2.05 10.66
CA ALA A 41 5.74 3.16 11.14
C ALA A 41 5.42 4.47 10.41
N LEU A 42 5.19 4.42 9.09
CA LEU A 42 4.76 5.59 8.33
C LEU A 42 3.37 6.07 8.76
N SER A 43 2.43 5.17 9.03
CA SER A 43 1.07 5.53 9.48
C SER A 43 1.08 6.19 10.86
N GLU A 44 1.97 5.78 11.75
CA GLU A 44 2.17 6.41 13.05
C GLU A 44 2.80 7.81 12.93
N ALA A 45 3.76 7.98 12.01
CA ALA A 45 4.43 9.26 11.77
C ALA A 45 3.57 10.26 10.95
N PHE A 46 2.68 9.76 10.08
CA PHE A 46 1.80 10.54 9.21
C PHE A 46 0.33 10.09 9.33
N PRO A 47 -0.32 10.31 10.48
CA PRO A 47 -1.67 9.81 10.72
C PRO A 47 -2.69 10.27 9.66
N GLY A 48 -3.41 9.31 9.08
CA GLY A 48 -4.41 9.57 8.02
C GLY A 48 -3.83 10.06 6.69
N GLN A 49 -2.51 10.08 6.55
CA GLN A 49 -1.80 10.62 5.40
C GLN A 49 -0.83 9.60 4.79
N VAL A 50 -1.20 8.32 4.82
CA VAL A 50 -0.45 7.24 4.16
C VAL A 50 -1.36 6.51 3.21
N SER A 51 -0.84 6.21 2.03
CA SER A 51 -1.46 5.37 1.03
C SER A 51 -0.50 4.29 0.58
N TRP A 52 -1.05 3.16 0.12
CA TRP A 52 -0.27 2.01 -0.25
C TRP A 52 -0.67 1.47 -1.63
N LYS A 53 0.25 0.73 -2.26
CA LYS A 53 0.01 -0.06 -3.46
C LYS A 53 0.81 -1.35 -3.38
N ARG A 54 0.18 -2.52 -3.57
CA ARG A 54 0.89 -3.80 -3.69
C ARG A 54 1.41 -3.98 -5.12
N MET A 55 2.67 -4.39 -5.24
CA MET A 55 3.29 -4.76 -6.50
C MET A 55 2.96 -6.21 -6.86
N PRO A 56 2.90 -6.58 -8.14
CA PRO A 56 2.65 -7.96 -8.55
C PRO A 56 3.66 -8.95 -7.95
N GLU A 57 3.25 -10.22 -7.81
CA GLU A 57 4.13 -11.32 -7.38
C GLU A 57 5.39 -11.45 -8.24
N THR A 58 5.23 -11.27 -9.56
CA THR A 58 6.34 -11.26 -10.53
C THR A 58 7.34 -10.13 -10.32
N GLN A 59 7.01 -9.16 -9.46
CA GLN A 59 7.84 -8.02 -9.07
C GLN A 59 8.17 -8.03 -7.57
N GLY A 60 8.16 -9.23 -6.96
CA GLY A 60 8.59 -9.46 -5.59
C GLY A 60 7.54 -9.18 -4.52
N ALA A 61 6.27 -8.94 -4.90
CA ALA A 61 5.15 -8.74 -3.98
C ALA A 61 5.37 -7.62 -2.92
N ASN A 62 6.25 -6.67 -3.23
CA ASN A 62 6.52 -5.54 -2.36
C ASN A 62 5.29 -4.63 -2.25
N TYR A 63 5.27 -3.81 -1.21
CA TYR A 63 4.34 -2.71 -1.09
C TYR A 63 5.07 -1.40 -1.38
N LEU A 64 4.36 -0.44 -1.96
CA LEU A 64 4.80 0.96 -1.99
C LEU A 64 3.97 1.74 -0.99
N ALA A 65 4.59 2.64 -0.26
CA ALA A 65 3.92 3.61 0.59
C ALA A 65 4.16 5.03 0.08
N LEU A 66 3.14 5.89 0.17
CA LEU A 66 3.19 7.29 -0.21
C LEU A 66 2.56 8.14 0.88
N THR A 67 3.31 9.13 1.38
CA THR A 67 2.83 10.06 2.42
C THR A 67 2.09 11.27 1.84
N GLY A 68 1.33 11.95 2.69
CA GLY A 68 0.55 13.16 2.40
C GLY A 68 -0.93 12.87 2.04
N PRO A 69 -1.70 13.91 1.65
CA PRO A 69 -3.10 13.74 1.26
C PRO A 69 -3.29 12.72 0.14
N PHE A 70 -4.34 11.90 0.20
CA PHE A 70 -4.59 10.88 -0.83
C PHE A 70 -4.71 11.54 -2.23
N PRO A 71 -3.93 11.09 -3.23
CA PRO A 71 -3.93 11.72 -4.54
C PRO A 71 -5.22 11.44 -5.32
N ASP A 72 -5.63 12.39 -6.17
CA ASP A 72 -6.65 12.14 -7.19
C ASP A 72 -6.09 11.16 -8.23
N LEU A 73 -6.52 9.89 -8.14
CA LEU A 73 -6.03 8.83 -9.02
C LEU A 73 -6.46 9.00 -10.47
N THR A 74 -7.60 9.66 -10.72
CA THR A 74 -8.06 9.94 -12.08
C THR A 74 -7.12 10.95 -12.72
N LEU A 75 -6.92 12.11 -12.06
CA LEU A 75 -6.03 13.14 -12.53
C LEU A 75 -4.60 12.63 -12.67
N TRP A 76 -4.09 11.89 -11.67
CA TRP A 76 -2.74 11.33 -11.72
C TRP A 76 -2.59 10.33 -12.87
N SER A 77 -3.57 9.43 -13.08
CA SER A 77 -3.51 8.46 -14.18
C SER A 77 -3.44 9.12 -15.57
N CYS A 78 -4.14 10.25 -15.76
CA CYS A 78 -4.11 11.02 -17.01
C CYS A 78 -2.80 11.78 -17.25
N LYS A 79 -1.91 11.89 -16.26
CA LYS A 79 -0.65 12.64 -16.34
C LYS A 79 0.58 11.75 -16.52
N VAL A 80 0.41 10.44 -16.57
CA VAL A 80 1.49 9.47 -16.77
C VAL A 80 1.21 8.62 -18.02
N PRO A 81 2.24 8.18 -18.75
CA PRO A 81 2.05 7.34 -19.92
C PRO A 81 1.55 5.94 -19.53
N ASP A 82 0.98 5.22 -20.49
CA ASP A 82 0.86 3.77 -20.38
C ASP A 82 2.28 3.17 -20.31
N PRO A 83 2.56 2.21 -19.41
CA PRO A 83 1.64 1.39 -18.59
C PRO A 83 1.35 1.92 -17.18
N LEU A 84 1.91 3.07 -16.79
CA LEU A 84 1.81 3.59 -15.42
C LEU A 84 0.38 4.03 -15.08
N CYS A 85 -0.36 4.55 -16.07
CA CYS A 85 -1.76 5.00 -15.94
C CYS A 85 -2.63 3.96 -15.20
N GLN A 86 -2.56 2.69 -15.62
CA GLN A 86 -3.35 1.62 -15.02
C GLN A 86 -2.93 1.34 -13.58
N THR A 87 -1.62 1.31 -13.30
CA THR A 87 -1.10 1.00 -11.95
C THR A 87 -1.32 2.12 -10.94
N VAL A 88 -1.46 3.37 -11.39
CA VAL A 88 -1.81 4.50 -10.51
C VAL A 88 -3.19 4.31 -9.88
N ARG A 89 -4.13 3.65 -10.57
CA ARG A 89 -5.49 3.42 -10.04
C ARG A 89 -5.56 2.36 -8.94
N GLN A 90 -4.45 1.68 -8.67
CA GLN A 90 -4.34 0.62 -7.67
C GLN A 90 -3.92 1.15 -6.29
N TRP A 91 -3.53 2.42 -6.17
CA TRP A 91 -3.26 3.01 -4.85
C TRP A 91 -4.54 3.02 -3.99
N ARG A 92 -4.36 2.80 -2.69
CA ARG A 92 -5.42 2.76 -1.68
C ARG A 92 -4.99 3.59 -0.46
N PRO A 93 -5.90 4.31 0.20
CA PRO A 93 -5.57 4.91 1.49
C PRO A 93 -5.33 3.80 2.53
N CYS A 94 -4.39 4.01 3.44
CA CYS A 94 -4.38 3.25 4.68
C CYS A 94 -5.67 3.61 5.44
N ALA A 95 -6.40 2.60 5.93
CA ALA A 95 -7.51 2.86 6.83
C ALA A 95 -6.95 3.63 8.04
N SER A 96 -7.61 4.73 8.43
CA SER A 96 -7.35 5.34 9.73
C SER A 96 -7.48 4.23 10.76
N ALA A 97 -6.45 4.01 11.58
CA ALA A 97 -6.64 3.20 12.77
C ALA A 97 -7.80 3.85 13.52
N SER A 98 -8.98 3.20 13.51
CA SER A 98 -10.06 3.60 14.38
C SER A 98 -9.47 3.54 15.79
N VAL A 99 -9.32 4.70 16.39
CA VAL A 99 -8.96 4.81 17.81
C VAL A 99 -10.13 4.17 18.55
N LEU A 100 -9.94 2.93 18.98
CA LEU A 100 -10.79 2.27 19.97
C LEU A 100 -10.34 2.71 21.36
#